data_AF-A0AAW1II49-F1
#
_entry.id   AF-A0AAW1II49-F1
#
_cell.length_a   1.000
_cell.length_b   1.000
_cell.length_c   1.000
_cell.angle_alpha   90.00
_cell.angle_beta   90.00
_cell.angle_gamma   90.00
#
_symmetry.space_group_name_H-M   'P 1'
#
loop_
_entity.id
_entity.type
_entity.pdbx_description
1 polymer ?
#
loop_
_entity_poly.entity_id
_entity_poly.type
_entity_poly.pdbx_seq_one_letter_code
_entity_poly.pdbx_strand_id
1 'polypeptide(L)'
;MLQGVKAVIAKSFERIHRSNLVGMGVIPLCFKAGEDADTLGLTGHERYTIDLPSKVSELRPGQDVVVTTDAGKSFTCTVRFYTEIELAYFDHGGILPYVI
;
A
#
# COMPACT_ATOMS: atom_id res chain seq x y z
N MET A 1 10.10 -1.02 -13.53
CA MET A 1 9.32 -0.06 -12.71
C MET A 1 10.00 1.29 -12.78
N LEU A 2 9.34 2.30 -13.35
CA LEU A 2 9.95 3.63 -13.49
C LEU A 2 9.90 4.33 -12.12
N GLN A 3 11.07 4.60 -11.54
CA GLN A 3 11.35 5.38 -10.32
C GLN A 3 11.32 4.70 -8.94
N GLY A 4 11.25 3.36 -8.85
CA GLY A 4 11.53 2.65 -7.58
C GLY A 4 10.48 2.79 -6.47
N VAL A 5 9.32 3.40 -6.75
CA VAL A 5 8.17 3.49 -5.83
C VAL A 5 7.69 2.09 -5.42
N LYS A 6 7.48 1.88 -4.12
CA LYS A 6 7.03 0.59 -3.53
C LYS A 6 5.60 0.62 -3.00
N ALA A 7 5.13 1.79 -2.57
CA ALA A 7 3.79 1.98 -2.05
C ALA A 7 3.29 3.40 -2.36
N VAL A 8 1.98 3.57 -2.37
CA VAL A 8 1.30 4.87 -2.48
C VAL A 8 0.27 4.95 -1.35
N ILE A 9 0.31 6.03 -0.57
CA ILE A 9 -0.67 6.31 0.48
C ILE A 9 -1.57 7.46 0.01
N ALA A 10 -2.89 7.27 0.04
CA ALA A 10 -3.85 8.28 -0.40
C ALA A 10 -5.16 8.24 0.41
N LYS A 11 -5.97 9.30 0.33
CA LYS A 11 -7.33 9.32 0.90
C LYS A 11 -8.26 8.30 0.22
N SER A 12 -8.13 8.19 -1.10
CA SER A 12 -8.92 7.30 -1.93
C SER A 12 -8.19 7.06 -3.26
N PHE A 13 -8.63 6.04 -4.00
CA PHE A 13 -8.16 5.76 -5.34
C PHE A 13 -9.33 5.64 -6.29
N GLU A 14 -9.13 6.06 -7.54
CA GLU A 14 -9.96 5.63 -8.65
C GLU A 14 -9.75 4.11 -8.87
N ARG A 15 -10.82 3.40 -9.21
CA ARG A 15 -10.86 1.94 -9.28
C ARG A 15 -9.81 1.36 -10.22
N ILE A 16 -9.71 1.90 -11.44
CA ILE A 16 -8.78 1.44 -12.48
C ILE A 16 -7.35 1.81 -12.12
N HIS A 17 -7.12 3.04 -11.64
CA HIS A 17 -5.79 3.49 -11.22
C HIS A 17 -5.20 2.60 -10.12
N ARG A 18 -6.01 2.24 -9.12
CA ARG A 18 -5.62 1.29 -8.07
C ARG A 18 -5.23 -0.07 -8.64
N SER A 19 -6.02 -0.62 -9.56
CA SER A 19 -5.70 -1.92 -10.19
C SER A 19 -4.37 -1.86 -10.96
N ASN A 20 -4.08 -0.74 -11.63
CA ASN A 20 -2.81 -0.55 -12.33
C ASN A 20 -1.62 -0.52 -11.38
N LEU A 21 -1.74 0.14 -10.22
CA LEU A 21 -0.70 0.16 -9.18
C LEU A 21 -0.38 -1.26 -8.69
N VAL A 22 -1.41 -2.05 -8.37
CA VAL A 22 -1.25 -3.45 -7.97
C VAL A 22 -0.58 -4.27 -9.08
N GLY A 23 -1.02 -4.12 -10.32
CA GLY A 23 -0.42 -4.80 -11.47
C GLY A 23 1.05 -4.45 -11.70
N MET A 24 1.50 -3.27 -11.24
CA MET A 24 2.90 -2.86 -11.25
C MET A 24 3.69 -3.29 -10.00
N GLY A 25 3.08 -4.05 -9.08
CA GLY A 25 3.72 -4.45 -7.82
C GLY A 25 3.81 -3.33 -6.78
N VAL A 26 3.02 -2.27 -6.92
CA VAL A 26 2.97 -1.14 -5.97
C VAL A 26 1.82 -1.34 -5.00
N ILE A 27 2.08 -1.14 -3.70
CA ILE A 27 1.07 -1.33 -2.63
C ILE A 27 0.18 -0.09 -2.52
N PRO A 28 -1.14 -0.18 -2.78
CA PRO A 28 -2.06 0.92 -2.56
C PRO A 28 -2.53 0.93 -1.10
N LEU A 29 -2.26 2.01 -0.38
CA LEU A 29 -2.66 2.23 1.02
C LEU A 29 -3.65 3.37 1.12
N CYS A 30 -4.70 3.19 1.91
CA CYS A 30 -5.62 4.27 2.25
C CYS A 30 -5.53 4.66 3.72
N PHE A 31 -5.51 5.96 3.99
CA PHE A 31 -5.77 6.48 5.34
C PHE A 31 -7.12 6.00 5.86
N LYS A 32 -7.29 5.99 7.19
CA LYS A 32 -8.60 5.75 7.79
C LYS A 32 -9.56 6.90 7.51
N ALA A 33 -10.86 6.64 7.69
CA ALA A 33 -11.88 7.65 7.44
C ALA A 33 -11.65 8.89 8.31
N GLY A 34 -11.57 10.06 7.68
CA GLY A 34 -11.29 11.33 8.36
C GLY A 34 -9.81 11.64 8.58
N GLU A 35 -8.90 10.73 8.20
CA GLU A 35 -7.45 10.95 8.27
C GLU A 35 -6.86 11.25 6.88
N ASP A 36 -5.76 12.00 6.90
CA ASP A 36 -4.94 12.34 5.75
C ASP A 36 -3.57 12.90 6.18
N ALA A 37 -2.75 13.28 5.21
CA ALA A 37 -1.44 13.86 5.47
C ALA A 37 -1.52 15.11 6.37
N ASP A 38 -2.47 16.02 6.15
CA ASP A 38 -2.56 17.28 6.88
C ASP A 38 -3.00 17.07 8.33
N THR A 39 -4.06 16.29 8.55
CA THR A 39 -4.60 15.91 9.87
C THR A 39 -3.60 15.09 10.67
N LEU A 40 -2.83 14.24 10.00
CA LEU A 40 -1.72 13.50 10.60
C LEU A 40 -0.43 14.32 10.65
N GLY A 41 -0.39 15.57 10.17
CA GLY A 41 0.80 16.42 10.16
C GLY A 41 2.02 15.80 9.48
N LEU A 42 1.80 15.02 8.42
CA LEU A 42 2.82 14.40 7.58
C LEU A 42 3.34 15.43 6.57
N THR A 43 4.65 15.64 6.56
CA THR A 43 5.29 16.62 5.67
C THR A 43 5.78 16.00 4.36
N GLY A 44 5.96 14.68 4.33
CA GLY A 44 6.54 13.95 3.21
C GLY A 44 8.07 13.89 3.24
N HIS A 45 8.71 14.52 4.23
CA HIS A 45 10.16 14.44 4.46
C HIS A 45 10.56 13.27 5.37
N GLU A 46 9.59 12.62 6.01
CA GLU A 46 9.81 11.49 6.90
C GLU A 46 10.17 10.22 6.14
N ARG A 47 10.86 9.31 6.83
CA ARG A 47 11.00 7.93 6.35
C ARG A 47 9.85 7.09 6.86
N TYR A 48 9.13 6.45 5.94
CA TYR A 48 7.98 5.61 6.24
C TYR A 48 8.38 4.13 6.30
N THR A 49 7.94 3.46 7.35
CA THR A 49 8.00 2.00 7.50
C THR A 49 6.57 1.48 7.51
N ILE A 50 6.25 0.56 6.61
CA ILE A 50 4.92 -0.06 6.51
C ILE A 50 5.07 -1.47 7.08
N ASP A 51 4.36 -1.74 8.18
CA ASP A 51 4.38 -3.04 8.84
C ASP A 51 3.50 -4.03 8.06
N LEU A 52 4.15 -4.86 7.25
CA LEU A 52 3.53 -5.92 6.47
C LEU A 52 3.94 -7.28 7.05
N PRO A 53 3.06 -8.28 7.00
CA PRO A 53 3.43 -9.66 7.30
C PRO A 53 4.62 -10.11 6.47
N SER A 54 5.43 -11.03 7.01
CA SER A 54 6.62 -11.54 6.31
C SER A 54 6.28 -12.34 5.04
N LYS A 55 5.03 -12.81 4.91
CA LYS A 55 4.53 -13.54 3.74
C LYS A 55 3.25 -12.89 3.23
N VAL A 56 3.12 -12.72 1.92
CA VAL A 56 1.91 -12.16 1.31
C VAL A 56 0.67 -13.05 1.56
N SER A 57 0.85 -14.36 1.71
CA SER A 57 -0.23 -15.30 2.07
C SER A 57 -0.91 -15.02 3.42
N GLU A 58 -0.27 -14.21 4.27
CA GLU A 58 -0.83 -13.81 5.58
C GLU A 58 -1.63 -12.50 5.48
N LEU A 59 -1.53 -11.78 4.36
CA LEU A 59 -2.35 -10.60 4.09
C LEU A 59 -3.75 -11.00 3.64
N ARG A 60 -4.74 -10.26 4.14
CA ARG A 60 -6.14 -10.38 3.69
C ARG A 60 -6.53 -9.17 2.84
N PRO A 61 -7.42 -9.33 1.85
CA PRO A 61 -8.00 -8.18 1.14
C PRO A 61 -8.60 -7.16 2.11
N GLY A 62 -8.22 -5.89 1.96
CA GLY A 62 -8.70 -4.81 2.83
C GLY A 62 -8.15 -4.83 4.26
N GLN A 63 -7.06 -5.56 4.53
CA GLN A 63 -6.44 -5.59 5.85
C GLN A 63 -5.85 -4.24 6.25
N ASP A 64 -5.94 -3.93 7.54
CA ASP A 64 -5.26 -2.79 8.14
C ASP A 64 -3.81 -3.11 8.49
N VAL A 65 -2.93 -2.13 8.25
CA VAL A 65 -1.49 -2.18 8.54
C VAL A 65 -1.08 -0.91 9.26
N VAL A 66 -0.04 -1.00 10.07
CA VAL A 66 0.54 0.15 10.76
C VAL A 66 1.62 0.76 9.87
N VAL A 67 1.58 2.08 9.74
CA VAL A 67 2.64 2.87 9.11
C VAL A 67 3.29 3.72 10.18
N THR A 68 4.61 3.63 10.29
CA THR A 68 5.41 4.38 11.27
C THR A 68 6.41 5.27 10.56
N THR A 69 6.53 6.51 11.01
CA THR A 69 7.56 7.44 10.57
C THR A 69 8.78 7.37 11.50
N ASP A 70 9.95 7.71 10.97
CA ASP A 70 11.17 7.90 11.77
C ASP A 70 11.08 9.05 12.78
N ALA A 71 10.13 9.97 12.60
CA ALA A 71 9.77 10.98 13.59
C ALA A 71 8.93 10.44 14.77
N GLY A 72 8.65 9.13 14.81
CA GLY A 72 7.93 8.46 15.91
C GLY A 72 6.41 8.50 15.80
N LYS A 73 5.86 8.99 14.68
CA LYS A 73 4.41 8.99 14.44
C LYS A 73 3.98 7.65 13.86
N SER A 74 2.91 7.07 14.40
CA SER A 74 2.30 5.85 13.88
C SER A 74 0.83 6.07 13.57
N PHE A 75 0.37 5.55 12.45
CA PHE A 75 -1.03 5.62 12.01
C PHE A 75 -1.42 4.34 11.27
N THR A 76 -2.73 4.10 11.17
CA THR A 76 -3.24 2.89 10.50
C THR A 76 -3.61 3.23 9.07
N CYS A 77 -3.28 2.33 8.14
CA CYS A 77 -3.75 2.39 6.76
C CYS A 77 -4.41 1.08 6.38
N THR A 78 -5.41 1.14 5.50
CA THR A 78 -6.01 -0.04 4.89
C THR A 78 -5.29 -0.35 3.59
N VAL A 79 -4.79 -1.58 3.45
CA VAL A 79 -4.20 -2.08 2.20
C VAL A 79 -5.31 -2.38 1.21
N ARG A 80 -5.28 -1.75 0.03
CA ARG A 80 -6.36 -1.79 -0.97
C ARG A 80 -6.17 -2.90 -2.02
N PHE A 81 -5.80 -4.09 -1.57
CA PHE A 81 -6.03 -5.31 -2.34
C PHE A 81 -7.48 -5.75 -2.16
N TYR A 82 -8.15 -6.09 -3.25
CA TYR A 82 -9.57 -6.47 -3.22
C TYR A 82 -9.81 -7.95 -3.45
N THR A 83 -8.82 -8.67 -3.98
CA THR A 83 -8.94 -10.08 -4.34
C THR A 83 -7.66 -10.83 -4.01
N GLU A 84 -7.77 -12.14 -3.83
CA GLU A 84 -6.62 -13.03 -3.67
C GLU A 84 -5.68 -13.00 -4.90
N ILE A 85 -6.23 -12.81 -6.10
CA ILE A 85 -5.42 -12.74 -7.32
C ILE A 85 -4.55 -11.49 -7.37
N GLU A 86 -5.01 -10.37 -6.80
CA GLU A 86 -4.22 -9.16 -6.66
C GLU A 86 -3.07 -9.33 -5.66
N LEU A 87 -3.31 -10.07 -4.58
CA LEU A 87 -2.25 -10.47 -3.65
C LEU A 87 -1.22 -11.36 -4.34
N ALA A 88 -1.67 -12.33 -5.15
CA ALA A 88 -0.77 -13.17 -5.93
C ALA A 88 0.10 -12.37 -6.92
N TYR A 89 -0.49 -11.39 -7.63
CA TYR A 89 0.29 -10.49 -8.49
C TYR A 89 1.35 -9.73 -7.71
N PHE A 90 1.00 -9.20 -6.54
CA PHE A 90 1.94 -8.48 -5.70
C PHE A 90 3.09 -9.37 -5.22
N ASP A 91 2.82 -10.60 -4.79
CA ASP A 91 3.83 -11.56 -4.33
C ASP A 91 4.87 -11.89 -5.42
N HIS A 92 4.46 -11.86 -6.70
CA HIS A 92 5.33 -12.08 -7.85
C HIS A 92 6.01 -10.78 -8.34
N GLY A 93 5.78 -9.64 -7.68
CA GLY A 93 6.34 -8.35 -8.08
C GLY A 93 5.61 -7.66 -9.23
N GLY A 94 4.39 -8.09 -9.54
CA GLY A 94 3.50 -7.51 -10.55
C GLY A 94 2.79 -8.56 -11.41
N ILE A 95 1.88 -8.09 -12.27
CA ILE A 95 1.09 -8.97 -13.15
C ILE A 95 1.95 -9.62 -14.24
N LEU A 96 2.90 -8.90 -14.84
CA LEU A 96 3.74 -9.45 -15.91
C LEU A 96 4.65 -10.59 -15.40
N PRO A 97 5.36 -10.45 -14.27
CA PRO A 97 6.10 -11.56 -13.68
C PRO A 97 5.24 -12.75 -13.27
N TYR A 98 3.97 -12.55 -12.90
CA TYR A 98 3.07 -13.65 -12.50
C TYR A 98 2.64 -14.53 -13.68
N VAL A 99 2.52 -13.94 -14.87
CA VAL A 99 1.98 -14.63 -16.07
C VAL A 99 3.07 -15.38 -16.86
N ILE A 100 4.33 -15.02 -16.67
CA ILE A 100 5.49 -15.58 -17.39
C ILE A 100 6.11 -16.72 -16.58
#